data_AF-A0A6L4Z277-F1
#
_entry.id   AF-A0A6L4Z277-F1
#
_cell.length_a   1.000
_cell.length_b   1.000
_cell.length_c   1.000
_cell.angle_alpha   90.00
_cell.angle_beta   90.00
_cell.angle_gamma   90.00
#
_symmetry.space_group_name_H-M   'P 1'
#
loop_
_entity.id
_entity.type
_entity.pdbx_description
1 polymer ?
#
loop_
_entity_poly.entity_id
_entity_poly.type
_entity_poly.pdbx_seq_one_letter_code
_entity_poly.pdbx_strand_id
1 'polypeptide(L)'
;RVSELEKKRSDTEKSWSDGSITIVDSPTENRLQIFFPAKPSNDAITKLQQKGFKWSPTSGAWQRFRSNAALDEAYFITGIKLV
;
A
#
# COMPACT_ATOMS: atom_id res chain seq x y z
N ARG A 1 -11.21 -29.60 21.91
CA ARG A 1 -11.50 -29.06 20.57
C ARG A 1 -11.26 -27.56 20.62
N VAL A 2 -10.04 -27.13 20.30
CA VAL A 2 -9.71 -25.71 20.10
C VAL A 2 -8.84 -25.68 18.84
N SER A 3 -9.48 -25.91 17.70
CA SER A 3 -8.82 -26.06 16.39
C SER A 3 -9.19 -24.92 15.43
N GLU A 4 -9.64 -23.78 15.95
CA GLU A 4 -10.23 -22.69 15.16
C GLU A 4 -9.57 -21.32 15.35
N LEU A 5 -8.38 -21.25 15.96
CA LEU A 5 -7.63 -19.99 16.11
C LEU A 5 -6.39 -19.87 15.21
N GLU A 6 -6.03 -20.93 14.48
CA GLU A 6 -4.85 -20.98 13.61
C GLU A 6 -5.17 -20.61 12.15
N LYS A 7 -6.13 -19.71 11.91
CA LYS A 7 -6.46 -19.22 10.56
C LYS A 7 -6.55 -17.70 10.55
N LYS A 8 -5.43 -16.99 10.77
CA LYS A 8 -5.26 -15.56 10.40
C LYS A 8 -3.85 -14.99 10.70
N ARG A 9 -2.78 -15.76 10.54
CA ARG A 9 -1.40 -15.27 10.82
C ARG A 9 -0.33 -15.62 9.79
N SER A 10 -0.71 -16.08 8.60
CA SER A 10 0.15 -15.95 7.42
C SER A 10 -0.34 -14.79 6.59
N ASP A 11 -0.31 -13.58 7.15
CA ASP A 11 -0.46 -12.37 6.33
C ASP A 11 0.95 -12.07 5.82
N THR A 12 1.35 -12.85 4.81
CA THR A 12 2.60 -12.68 4.08
C THR A 12 2.60 -11.29 3.46
N GLU A 13 3.74 -10.60 3.48
CA GLU A 13 3.89 -9.33 2.78
C GLU A 13 3.54 -9.53 1.31
N LYS A 14 2.62 -8.72 0.81
CA LYS A 14 2.18 -8.79 -0.58
C LYS A 14 2.70 -7.58 -1.30
N SER A 15 3.35 -7.80 -2.43
CA SER A 15 3.74 -6.72 -3.32
C SER A 15 3.09 -6.90 -4.68
N TRP A 16 2.59 -5.80 -5.23
CA TRP A 16 2.04 -5.74 -6.57
C TRP A 16 2.77 -4.65 -7.32
N SER A 17 3.36 -5.00 -8.45
CA SER A 17 3.99 -4.06 -9.36
C SER A 17 3.22 -4.02 -10.66
N ASP A 18 3.00 -2.82 -11.18
CA ASP A 18 2.48 -2.61 -12.52
C ASP A 18 3.34 -1.57 -13.24
N GLY A 19 4.03 -2.05 -14.27
CA GLY A 19 5.03 -1.29 -15.00
C GLY A 19 6.16 -0.81 -14.09
N SER A 20 6.02 0.40 -13.55
CA SER A 20 7.05 1.09 -12.80
C SER A 20 6.62 1.48 -11.38
N ILE A 21 5.35 1.30 -11.01
CA ILE A 21 4.83 1.55 -9.66
C ILE A 21 4.79 0.22 -8.91
N THR A 22 5.19 0.22 -7.64
CA THR A 22 5.12 -0.97 -6.77
C THR A 22 4.37 -0.63 -5.50
N ILE A 23 3.36 -1.42 -5.16
CA ILE A 23 2.65 -1.36 -3.89
C ILE A 23 3.14 -2.52 -3.04
N VAL A 24 3.46 -2.26 -1.78
CA VAL A 24 3.83 -3.25 -0.78
C VAL A 24 2.84 -3.12 0.38
N ASP A 25 2.04 -4.16 0.59
CA ASP A 25 1.23 -4.34 1.78
C ASP A 25 2.05 -5.16 2.78
N SER A 26 2.38 -4.55 3.91
CA SER A 26 3.06 -5.17 5.05
C SER A 26 2.04 -5.28 6.20
N PRO A 27 1.33 -6.41 6.32
CA PRO A 27 0.32 -6.62 7.35
C PRO A 27 0.91 -6.68 8.76
N THR A 28 2.15 -7.16 8.87
CA THR A 28 2.96 -7.25 10.09
C THR A 28 3.24 -5.88 10.68
N GLU A 29 3.61 -4.92 9.83
CA GLU A 29 3.82 -3.52 10.20
C GLU A 29 2.53 -2.68 10.18
N ASN A 30 1.44 -3.27 9.68
CA ASN A 30 0.16 -2.62 9.47
C ASN A 30 0.31 -1.35 8.58
N ARG A 31 1.14 -1.46 7.54
CA ARG A 31 1.42 -0.38 6.59
C ARG A 31 1.20 -0.81 5.15
N LEU A 32 0.69 0.14 4.37
CA LEU A 32 0.66 0.08 2.92
C LEU A 32 1.64 1.11 2.38
N GLN A 33 2.58 0.66 1.55
CA GLN A 33 3.62 1.48 0.95
C GLN A 33 3.48 1.47 -0.58
N ILE A 34 3.67 2.62 -1.20
CA ILE A 34 3.61 2.81 -2.65
C ILE A 34 4.92 3.44 -3.09
N PHE A 35 5.67 2.69 -3.88
CA PHE A 35 6.92 3.08 -4.51
C PHE A 35 6.60 3.57 -5.91
N PHE A 36 7.04 4.79 -6.20
CA PHE A 36 6.99 5.36 -7.54
C PHE A 36 8.39 5.33 -8.15
N PRO A 37 8.51 5.11 -9.46
CA PRO A 37 9.81 4.99 -10.14
C PRO A 37 10.53 6.33 -10.26
N ALA A 38 9.75 7.40 -10.27
CA ALA A 38 10.19 8.77 -10.37
C ALA A 38 9.22 9.64 -9.57
N LYS A 39 9.55 10.92 -9.39
CA LYS A 39 8.68 11.88 -8.74
C LYS A 39 7.31 11.89 -9.45
N PRO A 40 6.21 11.50 -8.78
CA PRO A 40 4.89 11.55 -9.39
C PRO A 40 4.52 13.01 -9.70
N SER A 41 3.64 13.21 -10.68
CA SER A 41 3.12 14.54 -11.02
C SER A 41 2.44 15.19 -9.81
N ASN A 42 2.42 16.52 -9.76
CA ASN A 42 1.80 17.26 -8.64
C ASN A 42 0.36 16.81 -8.38
N ASP A 43 -0.42 16.51 -9.42
CA ASP A 43 -1.79 15.98 -9.28
C ASP A 43 -1.85 14.64 -8.55
N ALA A 44 -0.96 13.71 -8.88
CA ALA A 44 -0.85 12.41 -8.21
C ALA A 44 -0.38 12.57 -6.75
N ILE A 45 0.55 13.49 -6.49
CA ILE A 45 0.97 13.86 -5.12
C ILE A 45 -0.21 14.39 -4.32
N THR A 46 -0.98 15.33 -4.88
CA THR A 46 -2.14 15.90 -4.23
C THR A 46 -3.19 14.82 -3.93
N LYS A 47 -3.46 13.91 -4.87
CA LYS A 47 -4.34 12.76 -4.64
C LYS A 47 -3.84 11.89 -3.50
N LEU A 48 -2.56 11.49 -3.50
CA LEU A 48 -1.96 10.69 -2.42
C LEU A 48 -2.14 11.36 -1.06
N GLN A 49 -1.83 12.65 -0.96
CA GLN A 49 -1.99 13.43 0.27
C GLN A 49 -3.46 13.54 0.72
N GLN A 50 -4.39 13.80 -0.21
CA GLN A 50 -5.83 13.83 0.06
C GLN A 50 -6.35 12.49 0.56
N LYS A 51 -5.80 11.38 0.04
CA LYS A 51 -6.11 10.02 0.49
C LYS A 51 -5.32 9.59 1.72
N GLY A 52 -4.57 10.48 2.36
CA GLY A 52 -3.88 10.24 3.62
C GLY A 52 -2.56 9.46 3.48
N PHE A 53 -2.02 9.31 2.27
CA PHE A 53 -0.66 8.80 2.07
C PHE A 53 0.35 9.90 2.37
N LYS A 54 1.35 9.56 3.19
CA LYS A 54 2.44 10.46 3.57
C LYS A 54 3.73 9.99 2.93
N TRP A 55 4.49 10.93 2.37
CA TRP A 55 5.81 10.66 1.85
C TRP A 55 6.79 10.33 2.99
N SER A 56 7.49 9.20 2.88
CA SER A 56 8.59 8.81 3.76
C SER A 56 9.92 8.94 3.01
N PRO A 57 10.75 9.94 3.31
CA PRO A 57 12.05 10.10 2.66
C PRO A 57 13.02 8.96 2.98
N THR A 58 12.91 8.35 4.17
CA THR A 58 13.74 7.21 4.59
C THR A 58 13.46 5.96 3.77
N SER A 59 12.19 5.72 3.43
CA SER A 59 11.77 4.57 2.63
C SER A 59 11.72 4.87 1.13
N GLY A 60 11.77 6.15 0.74
CA GLY A 60 11.54 6.56 -0.66
C GLY A 60 10.14 6.20 -1.16
N ALA A 61 9.14 6.11 -0.27
CA ALA A 61 7.82 5.60 -0.59
C ALA A 61 6.71 6.42 0.06
N TRP A 62 5.54 6.42 -0.59
CA TRP A 62 4.32 6.94 -0.02
C TRP A 62 3.69 5.88 0.87
N GLN A 63 3.61 6.14 2.17
CA GLN A 63 3.09 5.17 3.13
C GLN A 63 1.86 5.69 3.87
N ARG A 64 0.99 4.76 4.23
CA ARG A 64 -0.21 4.98 5.03
C ARG A 64 -0.47 3.75 5.91
N PHE A 65 -1.24 3.93 6.96
CA PHE A 65 -1.76 2.83 7.77
C PHE A 65 -2.63 1.88 6.93
N ARG A 66 -2.33 0.58 6.99
CA ARG A 66 -3.07 -0.44 6.25
C ARG A 66 -4.52 -0.48 6.72
N SER A 67 -5.43 -0.33 5.78
CA SER A 67 -6.88 -0.41 5.98
C SER A 67 -7.53 -0.82 4.66
N ASN A 68 -8.75 -1.37 4.69
CA ASN A 68 -9.48 -1.70 3.46
C ASN A 68 -9.60 -0.48 2.54
N ALA A 69 -9.84 0.70 3.11
CA ALA A 69 -9.85 1.95 2.36
C ALA A 69 -8.46 2.30 1.80
N ALA A 70 -7.35 2.00 2.48
CA ALA A 70 -6.02 2.26 1.92
C ALA A 70 -5.76 1.41 0.67
N LEU A 71 -6.19 0.15 0.68
CA LEU A 71 -6.07 -0.75 -0.47
C LEU A 71 -6.91 -0.25 -1.65
N ASP A 72 -8.17 0.12 -1.41
CA ASP A 72 -9.06 0.66 -2.44
C ASP A 72 -8.52 1.97 -3.04
N GLU A 73 -8.03 2.87 -2.20
CA GLU A 73 -7.44 4.14 -2.65
C GLU A 73 -6.12 3.94 -3.40
N ALA A 74 -5.30 2.98 -2.99
CA ALA A 74 -4.08 2.63 -3.72
C ALA A 74 -4.42 2.09 -5.11
N TYR A 75 -5.45 1.27 -5.24
CA TYR A 75 -5.98 0.85 -6.54
C TYR A 75 -6.46 2.04 -7.38
N PHE A 76 -7.21 2.98 -6.80
CA PHE A 76 -7.72 4.15 -7.52
C PHE A 76 -6.59 5.08 -8.03
N ILE A 77 -5.51 5.23 -7.25
CA ILE A 77 -4.39 6.11 -7.60
C ILE A 77 -3.47 5.46 -8.63
N THR A 78 -3.19 4.17 -8.48
CA THR A 78 -2.17 3.46 -9.26
C THR A 78 -2.75 2.63 -10.42
N GLY A 79 -4.03 2.28 -10.35
CA GLY A 79 -4.67 1.31 -11.24
C GLY A 79 -4.35 -0.15 -10.94
N ILE A 80 -3.52 -0.44 -9.92
CA ILE A 80 -3.00 -1.78 -9.62
C ILE A 80 -4.01 -2.56 -8.81
N LYS A 81 -4.61 -3.59 -9.41
CA LYS A 81 -5.63 -4.39 -8.74
C LYS A 81 -5.01 -5.26 -7.65
N LEU A 82 -5.31 -4.93 -6.40
CA LEU A 82 -4.93 -5.68 -5.20
C LEU A 82 -5.94 -6.83 -5.00
N VAL A 83 -5.86 -7.86 -5.85
CA VAL A 83 -6.69 -9.09 -5.78
C VAL A 83 -6.08 -10.16 -4.88
#